data_AF-A0A242P996-F1
#
_entry.id   AF-A0A242P996-F1
#
_cell.length_a   1.000
_cell.length_b   1.000
_cell.length_c   1.000
_cell.angle_alpha   90.00
_cell.angle_beta   90.00
_cell.angle_gamma   90.00
#
_symmetry.space_group_name_H-M   'P 1'
#
loop_
_entity.id
_entity.type
_entity.pdbx_description
1 polymer ?
#
loop_
_entity_poly.entity_id
_entity_poly.type
_entity_poly.pdbx_seq_one_letter_code
_entity_poly.pdbx_strand_id
1 'polypeptide(L)'
;MGIEYGIIAMDNSVRQNMVLNAFSPYCTKVNDEEYSLDYGDEIYDDKIISNSCTLIFSFDEEDEGIVSSIDILSPCDHIELEKAIYSLIHQYPMIFTCSDFPLMTANKKCMELLKEEDFETFEETTIVSSFDEFSNLLC
;
A
#
# COMPACT_ATOMS: atom_id res chain seq x y z
N MET A 1 -15.89 2.30 -11.52
CA MET A 1 -14.42 2.24 -11.46
C MET A 1 -14.12 2.17 -9.98
N GLY A 2 -13.60 1.05 -9.52
CA GLY A 2 -13.34 0.83 -8.10
C GLY A 2 -12.20 1.73 -7.65
N ILE A 3 -12.17 2.04 -6.37
CA ILE A 3 -11.00 2.68 -5.76
C ILE A 3 -9.82 1.71 -5.95
N GLU A 4 -8.68 2.23 -6.37
CA GLU A 4 -7.43 1.49 -6.50
C GLU A 4 -6.42 2.19 -5.59
N TYR A 5 -5.80 1.43 -4.69
CA TYR A 5 -4.69 1.95 -3.90
C TYR A 5 -3.39 1.54 -4.56
N GLY A 6 -2.52 2.52 -4.81
CA GLY A 6 -1.15 2.27 -5.24
C GLY A 6 -0.18 2.49 -4.08
N ILE A 7 0.89 1.71 -4.05
CA ILE A 7 2.01 1.90 -3.13
C ILE A 7 3.30 1.80 -3.93
N ILE A 8 4.05 2.89 -4.00
CA ILE A 8 5.21 3.03 -4.88
C ILE A 8 6.48 3.01 -4.03
N ALA A 9 7.45 2.17 -4.39
CA ALA A 9 8.77 2.19 -3.79
C ALA A 9 9.59 3.36 -4.32
N MET A 10 10.23 4.11 -3.43
CA MET A 10 11.09 5.24 -3.78
C MET A 10 12.54 4.84 -4.01
N ASP A 11 12.91 3.60 -3.67
CA ASP A 11 14.23 3.06 -3.95
C ASP A 11 14.22 1.54 -4.08
N ASN A 12 15.38 1.00 -4.44
CA ASN A 12 15.60 -0.42 -4.73
C ASN A 12 15.79 -1.28 -3.47
N SER A 13 15.36 -0.81 -2.29
CA SER A 13 15.52 -1.55 -1.02
C SER A 13 14.35 -2.48 -0.70
N VAL A 14 13.19 -2.30 -1.34
CA VAL A 14 11.97 -3.05 -1.04
C VAL A 14 11.94 -4.39 -1.78
N ARG A 15 11.74 -5.49 -1.06
CA ARG A 15 11.68 -6.84 -1.60
C ARG A 15 10.29 -7.45 -1.40
N GLN A 16 9.89 -8.40 -2.26
CA GLN A 16 8.54 -9.00 -2.22
C GLN A 16 8.17 -9.55 -0.84
N ASN A 17 9.09 -10.26 -0.18
CA ASN A 17 8.85 -10.84 1.13
C ASN A 17 8.61 -9.80 2.23
N MET A 18 9.21 -8.60 2.13
CA MET A 18 8.99 -7.50 3.07
C MET A 18 7.54 -7.01 3.00
N VAL A 19 7.03 -6.90 1.77
CA VAL A 19 5.65 -6.53 1.51
C VAL A 19 4.67 -7.60 1.99
N LEU A 20 4.91 -8.86 1.61
CA LEU A 20 4.03 -9.96 2.02
C LEU A 20 3.96 -10.12 3.54
N ASN A 21 5.04 -9.83 4.27
CA ASN A 21 5.04 -9.82 5.73
C ASN A 21 4.09 -8.77 6.32
N ALA A 22 3.90 -7.62 5.64
CA ALA A 22 2.97 -6.59 6.11
C ALA A 22 1.49 -7.04 6.00
N PHE A 23 1.17 -7.86 5.00
CA PHE A 23 -0.19 -8.37 4.75
C PHE A 23 -0.44 -9.77 5.34
N SER A 24 0.55 -10.37 6.02
CA SER A 24 0.40 -11.68 6.67
C SER A 24 -0.49 -11.58 7.91
N PRO A 25 -1.38 -12.55 8.19
CA PRO A 25 -1.54 -13.85 7.53
C PRO A 25 -2.57 -13.87 6.38
N TYR A 26 -3.08 -12.72 5.97
CA TYR A 26 -4.23 -12.61 5.06
C TYR A 26 -3.90 -12.90 3.59
N CYS A 27 -2.61 -12.97 3.23
CA CYS A 27 -2.15 -13.16 1.87
C CYS A 27 -2.11 -14.62 1.41
N THR A 28 -2.79 -14.92 0.31
CA THR A 28 -2.73 -16.21 -0.40
C THR A 28 -2.20 -15.99 -1.81
N LYS A 29 -1.14 -16.71 -2.20
CA LYS A 29 -0.54 -16.60 -3.54
C LYS A 29 -1.50 -17.13 -4.62
N VAL A 30 -1.75 -16.31 -5.65
CA VAL A 30 -2.50 -16.70 -6.85
C VAL A 30 -1.53 -17.05 -7.98
N ASN A 31 -0.59 -16.14 -8.27
CA ASN A 31 0.52 -16.34 -9.18
C ASN A 31 1.78 -15.59 -8.67
N ASP A 32 2.81 -15.43 -9.48
CA ASP A 32 4.08 -14.82 -9.02
C ASP A 32 3.96 -13.32 -8.67
N GLU A 33 3.02 -12.61 -9.31
CA GLU A 33 2.76 -11.18 -9.15
C GLU A 33 1.48 -10.90 -8.36
N GLU A 34 0.56 -11.86 -8.27
CA GLU A 34 -0.78 -11.65 -7.73
C GLU A 34 -1.04 -12.48 -6.46
N TYR A 35 -1.62 -11.80 -5.46
CA TYR A 35 -2.04 -12.38 -4.19
C TYR A 35 -3.47 -11.96 -3.87
N SER A 36 -4.26 -12.89 -3.34
CA SER A 36 -5.54 -12.59 -2.73
C SER A 36 -5.31 -12.22 -1.27
N LEU A 37 -5.87 -11.10 -0.82
CA LEU A 37 -5.96 -10.74 0.59
C LEU A 37 -7.38 -11.04 1.05
N ASP A 38 -7.53 -11.90 2.05
CA ASP A 38 -8.83 -12.30 2.60
C ASP A 38 -8.87 -11.96 4.10
N TYR A 39 -9.64 -10.92 4.44
CA TYR A 39 -9.86 -10.48 5.82
C TYR A 39 -11.13 -11.08 6.43
N GLY A 40 -11.78 -12.01 5.73
CA GLY A 40 -13.02 -12.66 6.14
C GLY A 40 -14.27 -11.92 5.72
N ASP A 41 -15.40 -12.44 6.19
CA ASP A 41 -16.73 -11.90 5.89
C ASP A 41 -17.30 -11.17 7.11
N GLU A 42 -17.95 -10.03 6.86
CA GLU A 42 -18.74 -9.31 7.85
C GLU A 42 -20.23 -9.34 7.52
N ILE A 43 -21.07 -9.38 8.56
CA ILE A 43 -22.52 -9.32 8.40
C ILE A 43 -22.99 -7.94 8.82
N TYR A 44 -23.49 -7.18 7.86
CA TYR A 44 -24.06 -5.85 8.08
C TYR A 44 -25.47 -5.79 7.47
N ASP A 45 -26.48 -5.45 8.27
CA ASP A 45 -27.89 -5.37 7.86
C ASP A 45 -28.36 -6.57 7.00
N ASP A 46 -28.14 -7.79 7.50
CA ASP A 46 -28.47 -9.07 6.84
C ASP A 46 -27.78 -9.30 5.47
N LYS A 47 -26.73 -8.55 5.16
CA LYS A 47 -25.86 -8.76 3.99
C LYS A 47 -24.50 -9.28 4.41
N ILE A 48 -23.96 -10.22 3.64
CA ILE A 48 -22.59 -10.69 3.76
C ILE A 48 -21.71 -9.75 2.92
N ILE A 49 -20.78 -9.06 3.56
CA ILE A 49 -19.75 -8.23 2.94
C ILE A 49 -18.46 -9.04 2.99
N SER A 50 -17.96 -9.45 1.82
CA SER A 50 -16.67 -10.12 1.74
C SER A 50 -15.56 -9.08 1.73
N ASN A 51 -14.70 -9.11 2.75
CA ASN A 51 -13.56 -8.22 2.85
C ASN A 51 -12.33 -8.86 2.20
N SER A 52 -12.41 -9.03 0.87
CA SER A 52 -11.31 -9.52 0.07
C SER A 52 -10.87 -8.49 -0.95
N CYS A 53 -9.56 -8.36 -1.15
CA CYS A 53 -8.98 -7.54 -2.21
C CYS A 53 -7.83 -8.26 -2.92
N THR A 54 -7.45 -7.76 -4.09
CA THR A 54 -6.34 -8.32 -4.88
C THR A 54 -5.12 -7.42 -4.73
N LEU A 55 -3.99 -8.01 -4.40
CA LEU A 55 -2.68 -7.38 -4.31
C LEU A 55 -1.86 -7.78 -5.55
N ILE A 56 -1.40 -6.80 -6.33
CA ILE A 56 -0.58 -7.01 -7.53
C ILE A 56 0.77 -6.35 -7.32
N PHE A 57 1.85 -7.09 -7.58
CA PHE A 57 3.22 -6.59 -7.54
C PHE A 57 3.68 -6.16 -8.91
N SER A 58 4.34 -5.01 -8.97
CA SER A 58 5.26 -4.66 -10.05
C SER A 58 6.69 -4.75 -9.53
N PHE A 59 7.59 -5.24 -10.38
CA PHE A 59 8.99 -5.41 -10.06
C PHE A 59 9.89 -4.45 -10.85
N ASP A 60 11.12 -4.28 -10.38
CA ASP A 60 12.18 -3.59 -11.13
C ASP A 60 12.56 -4.36 -12.40
N GLU A 61 12.86 -3.65 -13.50
CA GLU A 61 13.17 -4.27 -14.79
C GLU A 61 14.52 -5.04 -14.78
N GLU A 62 15.45 -4.67 -13.90
CA GLU A 62 16.78 -5.28 -13.81
C GLU A 62 16.87 -6.41 -12.76
N ASP A 63 15.99 -6.39 -11.73
CA ASP A 63 15.92 -7.41 -10.67
C ASP A 63 14.46 -7.66 -10.25
N GLU A 64 13.87 -8.75 -10.76
CA GLU A 64 12.52 -9.22 -10.45
C GLU A 64 12.27 -9.49 -8.94
N GLY A 65 13.32 -9.47 -8.10
CA GLY A 65 13.19 -9.55 -6.65
C GLY A 65 12.92 -8.21 -5.96
N ILE A 66 13.11 -7.08 -6.65
CA ILE A 66 12.89 -5.72 -6.14
C ILE A 66 11.50 -5.27 -6.53
N VAL A 67 10.72 -4.82 -5.55
CA VAL A 67 9.37 -4.30 -5.77
C VAL A 67 9.45 -2.84 -6.15
N SER A 68 8.90 -2.48 -7.30
CA SER A 68 8.79 -1.10 -7.77
C SER A 68 7.48 -0.46 -7.34
N SER A 69 6.38 -1.20 -7.42
CA SER A 69 5.08 -0.77 -6.91
C SER A 69 4.17 -1.93 -6.55
N ILE A 70 3.09 -1.61 -5.87
CA ILE A 70 2.03 -2.53 -5.49
C ILE A 70 0.70 -1.85 -5.78
N ASP A 71 -0.22 -2.58 -6.40
CA ASP A 71 -1.60 -2.15 -6.57
C ASP A 71 -2.54 -3.03 -5.74
N ILE A 72 -3.49 -2.39 -5.05
CA ILE A 72 -4.56 -3.06 -4.31
C ILE A 72 -5.87 -2.75 -5.02
N LEU A 73 -6.42 -3.76 -5.69
CA LEU A 73 -7.67 -3.65 -6.43
C LEU A 73 -8.86 -4.00 -5.55
N SER A 74 -9.92 -3.19 -5.67
CA SER A 74 -11.12 -3.32 -4.84
C SER A 74 -10.79 -3.40 -3.34
N PRO A 75 -10.06 -2.41 -2.79
CA PRO A 75 -9.69 -2.40 -1.39
C PRO A 75 -10.96 -2.49 -0.53
N CYS A 76 -10.92 -3.35 0.47
CA CYS A 76 -11.99 -3.47 1.46
C CYS A 76 -11.78 -2.43 2.57
N ASP A 77 -12.89 -1.98 3.17
CA ASP A 77 -12.91 -1.07 4.31
C ASP A 77 -12.62 -1.84 5.61
N HIS A 78 -11.52 -2.60 5.63
CA HIS A 78 -11.12 -3.43 6.76
C HIS A 78 -9.85 -2.87 7.40
N ILE A 79 -9.90 -2.60 8.70
CA ILE A 79 -8.84 -1.91 9.44
C ILE A 79 -7.46 -2.59 9.34
N GLU A 80 -7.42 -3.92 9.22
CA GLU A 80 -6.14 -4.64 9.08
C GLU A 80 -5.47 -4.40 7.72
N LEU A 81 -6.24 -4.08 6.67
CA LEU A 81 -5.68 -3.63 5.38
C LEU A 81 -5.00 -2.27 5.56
N GLU A 82 -5.68 -1.30 6.17
CA GLU A 82 -5.11 0.03 6.40
C GLU A 82 -3.86 -0.03 7.27
N LYS A 83 -3.86 -0.85 8.33
CA LYS A 83 -2.69 -1.07 9.18
C LYS A 83 -1.53 -1.68 8.42
N ALA A 84 -1.79 -2.64 7.54
CA ALA A 84 -0.76 -3.25 6.70
C ALA A 84 -0.12 -2.20 5.76
N ILE A 85 -0.95 -1.37 5.11
CA ILE A 85 -0.50 -0.27 4.25
C ILE A 85 0.33 0.74 5.05
N TYR A 86 -0.19 1.22 6.18
CA TYR A 86 0.52 2.16 7.05
C TYR A 86 1.85 1.59 7.52
N SER A 87 1.86 0.33 7.96
CA SER A 87 3.08 -0.36 8.39
C SER A 87 4.11 -0.42 7.27
N LEU A 88 3.68 -0.64 6.02
CA LEU A 88 4.55 -0.71 4.87
C LEU A 88 5.21 0.65 4.56
N ILE A 89 4.41 1.71 4.43
CA ILE A 89 4.91 3.08 4.16
C ILE A 89 5.65 3.70 5.35
N HIS A 90 5.56 3.09 6.54
CA HIS A 90 6.30 3.49 7.71
C HIS A 90 7.68 2.82 7.78
N GLN A 91 7.73 1.50 7.53
CA GLN A 91 8.94 0.71 7.66
C GLN A 91 9.87 0.87 6.46
N TYR A 92 9.32 1.07 5.27
CA TYR A 92 10.06 1.11 4.02
C TYR A 92 9.86 2.45 3.32
N PRO A 93 10.80 2.87 2.46
CA PRO A 93 10.69 4.12 1.71
C PRO A 93 9.66 3.97 0.59
N MET A 94 8.39 3.93 0.96
CA MET A 94 7.26 3.81 0.04
C MET A 94 6.25 4.95 0.23
N ILE A 95 5.57 5.28 -0.87
CA ILE A 95 4.51 6.29 -0.93
C ILE A 95 3.20 5.61 -1.28
N PHE A 96 2.17 5.84 -0.46
CA PHE A 96 0.80 5.50 -0.77
C PHE A 96 0.17 6.55 -1.70
N THR A 97 -0.60 6.09 -2.67
CA THR A 97 -1.32 6.92 -3.64
C THR A 97 -2.72 6.37 -3.90
N CYS A 98 -3.68 7.29 -4.12
CA CYS A 98 -5.04 6.97 -4.51
C CYS A 98 -5.62 8.18 -5.27
N SER A 99 -6.64 7.98 -6.10
CA SER A 99 -7.28 9.07 -6.86
C SER A 99 -7.96 10.12 -5.98
N ASP A 100 -8.34 9.75 -4.77
CA ASP A 100 -9.25 10.53 -3.94
C ASP A 100 -8.52 11.34 -2.84
N PHE A 101 -7.22 11.07 -2.64
CA PHE A 101 -6.43 11.57 -1.50
C PHE A 101 -5.03 12.01 -1.95
N PRO A 102 -4.38 12.93 -1.19
CA PRO A 102 -2.99 13.30 -1.48
C PRO A 102 -2.06 12.09 -1.36
N LEU A 103 -0.88 12.18 -1.99
CA LEU A 103 0.19 11.21 -1.78
C LEU A 103 0.57 11.18 -0.30
N MET A 104 0.77 9.99 0.28
CA MET A 104 1.06 9.84 1.71
C MET A 104 2.27 8.96 1.97
N THR A 105 3.09 9.32 2.94
CA THR A 105 4.17 8.47 3.46
C THR A 105 4.33 8.62 4.96
N ALA A 106 4.75 7.55 5.64
CA ALA A 106 5.13 7.59 7.06
C ALA A 106 6.65 7.43 7.25
N ASN A 107 7.42 7.54 6.17
CA ASN A 107 8.87 7.37 6.15
C ASN A 107 9.57 8.65 5.67
N LYS A 108 10.36 9.27 6.56
CA LYS A 108 11.08 10.52 6.26
C LYS A 108 12.09 10.38 5.11
N LYS A 109 12.59 9.17 4.85
CA LYS A 109 13.51 8.90 3.73
C LYS A 109 12.86 9.19 2.38
N CYS A 110 11.54 8.97 2.23
CA CYS A 110 10.82 9.34 1.01
C CYS A 110 10.93 10.84 0.71
N MET A 111 10.83 11.69 1.74
CA MET A 111 10.96 13.15 1.59
C MET A 111 12.39 13.59 1.29
N GLU A 112 13.39 12.79 1.66
CA GLU A 112 14.79 13.04 1.29
C GLU A 112 15.02 12.68 -0.18
N LEU A 113 14.55 11.49 -0.61
CA LEU A 113 14.66 11.02 -1.98
C LEU A 113 13.92 11.93 -2.98
N LEU A 114 12.69 12.36 -2.66
CA LEU A 114 11.92 13.28 -3.51
C LEU A 114 12.63 14.62 -3.76
N LYS A 115 13.40 15.11 -2.78
CA LYS A 115 14.18 16.35 -2.92
C LYS A 115 15.39 16.18 -3.82
N GLU A 116 16.01 15.00 -3.80
CA GLU A 116 17.20 14.71 -4.60
C GLU A 116 16.86 14.58 -6.09
N GLU A 117 15.66 14.09 -6.39
CA GLU A 117 15.20 13.84 -7.76
C GLU A 117 14.43 15.02 -8.41
N ASP A 118 14.32 16.16 -7.72
CA ASP A 118 13.63 17.39 -8.17
C ASP A 118 12.20 17.14 -8.70
N PHE A 119 11.49 16.23 -8.04
CA PHE A 119 10.13 15.85 -8.39
C PHE A 119 9.13 16.94 -7.94
N GLU A 120 8.36 17.50 -8.88
CA GLU A 120 7.23 18.41 -8.57
C GLU A 120 6.22 17.76 -7.59
N THR A 121 6.14 16.43 -7.55
CA THR A 121 5.36 15.62 -6.60
C THR A 121 5.76 15.79 -5.13
N PHE A 122 6.89 16.44 -4.81
CA PHE A 122 7.27 16.77 -3.44
C PHE A 122 6.23 17.64 -2.72
N GLU A 123 5.64 18.62 -3.40
CA GLU A 123 4.71 19.57 -2.77
C GLU A 123 3.35 18.94 -2.43
N GLU A 124 3.00 17.83 -3.09
CA GLU A 124 1.72 17.14 -2.94
C GLU A 124 1.81 15.92 -2.00
N THR A 125 3.01 15.60 -1.49
CA THR A 125 3.22 14.47 -0.59
C THR A 125 3.07 14.86 0.87
N THR A 126 2.08 14.26 1.53
CA THR A 126 1.81 14.41 2.97
C THR A 126 2.61 13.39 3.76
N ILE A 127 3.41 13.87 4.72
CA ILE A 127 4.05 12.99 5.70
C ILE A 127 3.14 12.80 6.91
N VAL A 128 2.68 11.58 7.12
CA VAL A 128 1.87 11.20 8.28
C VAL A 128 2.76 10.66 9.41
N SER A 129 2.39 10.93 10.65
CA SER A 129 3.17 10.60 11.85
C SER A 129 2.60 9.43 12.66
N SER A 130 1.37 9.02 12.37
CA SER A 130 0.67 7.96 13.10
C SER A 130 -0.35 7.25 12.21
N PHE A 131 -0.76 6.05 12.62
CA PHE A 131 -1.85 5.32 11.97
C PHE A 131 -3.16 6.10 12.02
N ASP A 132 -3.49 6.74 13.15
CA ASP A 132 -4.71 7.52 13.29
C ASP A 132 -4.74 8.69 12.29
N GLU A 133 -3.60 9.36 12.09
CA GLU A 133 -3.49 10.43 11.08
C GLU A 133 -3.68 9.89 9.66
N PHE A 134 -3.07 8.75 9.34
CA PHE A 134 -3.23 8.08 8.05
C PHE A 134 -4.69 7.68 7.79
N SER A 135 -5.32 6.99 8.73
CA SER A 135 -6.70 6.50 8.60
C SER A 135 -7.71 7.64 8.50
N ASN A 136 -7.54 8.73 9.27
CA ASN A 136 -8.39 9.92 9.16
C ASN A 136 -8.28 10.63 7.80
N LEU A 137 -7.18 10.45 7.07
CA LEU A 137 -7.02 11.00 5.73
C LEU A 137 -7.63 10.10 4.65
N LEU A 138 -7.92 8.83 4.96
CA LEU A 138 -8.65 7.90 4.07
C LEU A 138 -10.18 7.97 4.23
N CYS A 139 -10.67 8.57 5.32
CA CYS A 139 -12.09 8.64 5.71
C CYS A 139 -12.78 9.96 5.33
#